data_AF-A0A554K2U6-F1
#
_entry.id   AF-A0A554K2U6-F1
#
_cell.length_a   1.000
_cell.length_b   1.000
_cell.length_c   1.000
_cell.angle_alpha   90.00
_cell.angle_beta   90.00
_cell.angle_gamma   90.00
#
_symmetry.space_group_name_H-M   'P 1'
#
loop_
_entity.id
_entity.type
_entity.pdbx_description
1 polymer ?
#
loop_
_entity_poly.entity_id
_entity_poly.type
_entity_poly.pdbx_seq_one_letter_code
_entity_poly.pdbx_strand_id
1 'polypeptide(L)'
;MSRFTPKNSLILFAALAIFAGILFFRHNAALDISSVSSGLRAQKSFEEHATDIIARCKNAKSRPSCYDDEIPKLMDSISMEDAFRVTQIVQAQDPAYQFCHVLGHRLSAREVQKNPDDWKNVVSRCPSGTCSNGCIHGGFQERFRKESFSPEEIDTIKPDLTDLCEARGEWHPTGLEQGSCYHALGHLTMYLTNADIKKSIALCKEVAVKKDGRDLSRLCFDGAFMQIFQPLEPEDFALIEGKVPDASGVSAFCGQFSGTQKGACLTESWPLFREEVMQPLGLVRFCARQDAEERDRCFISLAYILTVQFQFDTAKLKMFCGGLPEERQGICFSNVASRFIETDYRNISRAVTFCAGATYIPAKEQCFNELTIYSTYNFHPQSEEFLALCTALPVPWKTACLGKKSLQ
;
A
#
# COMPACT_ATOMS: atom_id res chain seq x y z
N MET A 1 3.38 -58.40 -72.47
CA MET A 1 3.56 -58.88 -71.08
C MET A 1 5.00 -58.62 -70.65
N SER A 2 5.31 -57.44 -70.12
CA SER A 2 6.61 -57.20 -69.47
C SER A 2 6.50 -57.61 -68.00
N ARG A 3 7.40 -58.49 -67.57
CA ARG A 3 7.48 -58.94 -66.18
C ARG A 3 8.01 -57.80 -65.32
N PHE A 4 7.13 -57.11 -64.62
CA PHE A 4 7.52 -56.23 -63.51
C PHE A 4 8.11 -57.09 -62.40
N THR A 5 9.42 -57.00 -62.22
CA THR A 5 10.11 -57.70 -61.14
C THR A 5 9.91 -56.93 -59.83
N PRO A 6 9.65 -57.63 -58.70
CA PRO A 6 9.26 -57.01 -57.43
C PRO A 6 10.31 -56.06 -56.82
N LYS A 7 11.55 -56.05 -57.33
CA LYS A 7 12.60 -55.10 -56.92
C LYS A 7 12.33 -53.67 -57.37
N ASN A 8 11.63 -53.46 -58.48
CA ASN A 8 11.40 -52.10 -59.02
C ASN A 8 10.27 -51.36 -58.28
N SER A 9 9.29 -52.08 -57.71
CA SER A 9 8.23 -51.46 -56.91
C SER A 9 8.76 -50.92 -55.58
N LEU A 10 9.69 -51.62 -54.93
CA LEU A 10 10.22 -51.18 -53.62
C LEU A 10 10.99 -49.86 -53.73
N ILE A 11 11.76 -49.68 -54.81
CA ILE A 11 12.53 -48.45 -55.06
C ILE A 11 11.59 -47.28 -55.34
N LEU A 12 10.50 -47.51 -56.07
CA LEU A 12 9.51 -46.47 -56.38
C LEU A 12 8.77 -46.01 -55.11
N PHE A 13 8.40 -46.93 -54.22
CA PHE A 13 7.77 -46.60 -52.94
C PHE A 13 8.71 -45.85 -52.00
N ALA A 14 9.99 -46.24 -51.92
CA ALA A 14 10.98 -45.52 -51.13
C ALA A 14 11.22 -44.10 -51.65
N ALA A 15 11.29 -43.92 -52.97
CA ALA A 15 11.45 -42.60 -53.59
C ALA A 15 10.23 -41.69 -53.35
N LEU A 16 9.01 -42.24 -53.45
CA LEU A 16 7.77 -41.51 -53.14
C LEU A 16 7.67 -41.11 -51.67
N ALA A 17 8.09 -41.97 -50.73
CA ALA A 17 8.07 -41.64 -49.30
C ALA A 17 9.08 -40.54 -48.95
N ILE A 18 10.28 -40.58 -49.53
CA ILE A 18 11.30 -39.55 -49.35
C ILE A 18 10.82 -38.22 -49.94
N PHE A 19 10.21 -38.24 -51.14
CA PHE A 19 9.71 -37.03 -51.78
C PHE A 19 8.53 -36.41 -51.01
N ALA A 20 7.61 -37.23 -50.49
CA ALA A 20 6.53 -36.78 -49.62
C ALA A 20 7.06 -36.20 -48.29
N GLY A 21 8.09 -36.82 -47.70
CA GLY A 21 8.76 -36.31 -46.50
C GLY A 21 9.43 -34.95 -46.72
N ILE A 22 10.12 -34.76 -47.85
CA ILE A 22 10.76 -33.49 -48.21
C ILE A 22 9.72 -32.39 -48.45
N LEU A 23 8.60 -32.71 -49.12
CA LEU A 23 7.52 -31.75 -49.34
C LEU A 23 6.81 -31.37 -48.03
N PHE A 24 6.59 -32.33 -47.13
CA PHE A 24 6.01 -32.08 -45.80
C PHE A 24 6.94 -31.20 -44.94
N PHE A 25 8.26 -31.46 -44.97
CA PHE A 25 9.24 -30.63 -44.25
C PHE A 25 9.31 -29.21 -44.83
N ARG A 26 9.27 -29.06 -46.15
CA ARG A 26 9.28 -27.73 -46.80
C ARG A 26 8.00 -26.94 -46.57
N HIS A 27 6.85 -27.60 -46.53
CA HIS A 27 5.58 -26.93 -46.27
C HIS A 27 5.48 -26.46 -44.80
N ASN A 28 5.93 -27.28 -43.84
CA ASN A 28 5.97 -26.87 -42.44
C ASN A 28 7.05 -25.80 -42.15
N ALA A 29 8.22 -25.89 -42.79
CA ALA A 29 9.27 -24.86 -42.61
C ALA A 29 8.90 -23.49 -43.23
N ALA A 30 8.04 -23.45 -44.26
CA ALA A 30 7.59 -22.20 -44.86
C ALA A 30 6.43 -21.53 -44.08
N LEU A 31 5.65 -22.30 -43.33
CA LEU A 31 4.55 -21.79 -42.50
C LEU A 31 5.01 -21.25 -41.14
N ASP A 32 6.25 -21.51 -40.72
CA ASP A 32 6.78 -21.07 -39.42
C ASP A 32 7.64 -19.78 -39.51
N ILE A 33 8.11 -19.39 -40.70
CA ILE A 33 8.99 -18.22 -40.83
C ILE A 33 8.18 -16.91 -41.01
N SER A 34 6.96 -16.99 -41.56
CA SER A 34 6.12 -15.81 -41.78
C SER A 34 5.31 -15.38 -40.54
N SER A 35 5.04 -16.28 -39.60
CA SER A 35 4.33 -15.97 -38.34
C SER A 35 5.25 -15.44 -37.22
N VAL A 36 6.55 -15.78 -37.25
CA VAL A 36 7.53 -15.35 -36.24
C VAL A 36 8.01 -13.92 -36.46
N SER A 37 8.00 -13.40 -37.70
CA SER A 37 8.54 -12.06 -37.99
C SER A 37 7.61 -10.89 -37.62
N SER A 38 6.30 -11.15 -37.46
CA SER A 38 5.30 -10.14 -37.09
C SER A 38 5.05 -10.00 -35.58
N GLY A 39 5.70 -10.82 -34.74
CA GLY A 39 5.43 -10.92 -33.30
C GLY A 39 6.50 -10.32 -32.37
N LEU A 40 7.70 -10.00 -32.86
CA LEU A 40 8.77 -9.44 -32.03
C LEU A 40 8.73 -7.91 -32.02
N ARG A 41 7.63 -7.34 -31.51
CA ARG A 41 7.71 -5.97 -31.00
C ARG A 41 8.56 -6.06 -29.74
N ALA A 42 9.79 -5.55 -29.79
CA ALA A 42 10.68 -5.52 -28.63
C ALA A 42 9.90 -4.95 -27.44
N GLN A 43 9.71 -5.76 -26.41
CA GLN A 43 9.06 -5.32 -25.19
C GLN A 43 9.92 -4.18 -24.63
N LYS A 44 9.29 -3.02 -24.42
CA LYS A 44 10.00 -1.87 -23.86
C LYS A 44 10.59 -2.24 -22.51
N SER A 45 11.78 -1.72 -22.21
CA SER A 45 12.38 -1.89 -20.89
C SER A 45 11.61 -1.07 -19.84
N PHE A 46 11.77 -1.41 -18.56
CA PHE A 46 11.14 -0.63 -17.48
C PHE A 46 11.66 0.82 -17.44
N GLU A 47 12.93 1.03 -17.78
CA GLU A 47 13.55 2.35 -17.90
C GLU A 47 12.95 3.16 -19.06
N GLU A 48 12.66 2.52 -20.20
CA GLU A 48 11.97 3.17 -21.31
C GLU A 48 10.55 3.59 -20.92
N HIS A 49 9.81 2.70 -20.23
CA HIS A 49 8.49 3.04 -19.68
C HIS A 49 8.54 4.21 -18.71
N ALA A 50 9.50 4.21 -17.76
CA ALA A 50 9.66 5.29 -16.79
C ALA A 50 10.02 6.61 -17.47
N THR A 51 10.96 6.59 -18.43
CA THR A 51 11.39 7.78 -19.18
C THR A 51 10.23 8.41 -19.95
N ASP A 52 9.44 7.57 -20.63
CA ASP A 52 8.26 8.00 -21.37
C ASP A 52 7.21 8.65 -20.46
N ILE A 53 6.94 8.06 -19.29
CA ILE A 53 5.99 8.58 -18.30
C ILE A 53 6.48 9.90 -17.71
N ILE A 54 7.76 10.00 -17.33
CA ILE A 54 8.36 11.24 -16.83
C ILE A 54 8.24 12.35 -17.87
N ALA A 55 8.51 12.04 -19.15
CA ALA A 55 8.38 13.00 -20.23
C ALA A 55 6.93 13.51 -20.38
N ARG A 56 5.94 12.62 -20.32
CA ARG A 56 4.51 12.99 -20.35
C ARG A 56 4.09 13.85 -19.16
N CYS A 57 4.53 13.48 -17.97
CA CYS A 57 4.15 14.16 -16.73
C CYS A 57 4.95 15.44 -16.44
N LYS A 58 6.00 15.74 -17.21
CA LYS A 58 6.90 16.89 -16.97
C LYS A 58 6.17 18.22 -16.77
N ASN A 59 5.11 18.46 -17.54
CA ASN A 59 4.35 19.72 -17.54
C ASN A 59 2.99 19.61 -16.84
N ALA A 60 2.70 18.50 -16.15
CA ALA A 60 1.46 18.33 -15.43
C ALA A 60 1.37 19.32 -14.25
N LYS A 61 0.16 19.81 -13.96
CA LYS A 61 -0.10 20.68 -12.79
C LYS A 61 0.36 20.02 -11.48
N SER A 62 0.16 18.70 -11.38
CA SER A 62 0.66 17.85 -10.31
C SER A 62 1.34 16.65 -10.94
N ARG A 63 2.68 16.60 -10.86
CA ARG A 63 3.46 15.46 -11.37
C ARG A 63 3.10 14.16 -10.64
N PRO A 64 2.99 14.13 -9.29
CA PRO A 64 2.53 12.93 -8.56
C PRO A 64 1.21 12.37 -9.09
N SER A 65 0.18 13.22 -9.21
CA SER A 65 -1.13 12.78 -9.70
C SER A 65 -1.07 12.27 -11.14
N CYS A 66 -0.23 12.88 -11.99
CA CYS A 66 -0.01 12.36 -13.34
C CYS A 66 0.65 10.97 -13.33
N TYR A 67 1.59 10.71 -12.42
CA TYR A 67 2.17 9.37 -12.28
C TYR A 67 1.16 8.35 -11.77
N ASP A 68 0.33 8.74 -10.79
CA ASP A 68 -0.78 7.92 -10.29
C ASP A 68 -1.75 7.54 -11.42
N ASP A 69 -1.90 8.38 -12.46
CA ASP A 69 -2.77 8.14 -13.63
C ASP A 69 -2.07 7.35 -14.76
N GLU A 70 -0.80 7.64 -15.04
CA GLU A 70 -0.09 7.11 -16.22
C GLU A 70 0.50 5.71 -16.01
N ILE A 71 1.04 5.41 -14.82
CA ILE A 71 1.68 4.12 -14.56
C ILE A 71 0.66 2.96 -14.58
N PRO A 72 -0.56 3.06 -14.02
CA PRO A 72 -1.53 1.95 -14.07
C PRO A 72 -1.95 1.56 -15.50
N LYS A 73 -1.83 2.47 -16.47
CA LYS A 73 -2.10 2.17 -17.89
C LYS A 73 -1.12 1.15 -18.47
N LEU A 74 0.06 0.98 -17.87
CA LEU A 74 1.04 -0.03 -18.31
C LEU A 74 0.54 -1.46 -18.11
N MET A 75 -0.36 -1.68 -17.15
CA MET A 75 -0.85 -3.02 -16.78
C MET A 75 -1.67 -3.73 -17.87
N ASP A 76 -1.93 -3.06 -18.99
CA ASP A 76 -2.42 -3.67 -20.23
C ASP A 76 -1.35 -4.51 -20.94
N SER A 77 -0.08 -4.32 -20.56
CA SER A 77 1.09 -4.93 -21.21
C SER A 77 2.13 -5.51 -20.25
N ILE A 78 2.07 -5.20 -18.96
CA ILE A 78 2.96 -5.72 -17.91
C ILE A 78 2.16 -6.14 -16.66
N SER A 79 2.80 -6.87 -15.75
CA SER A 79 2.17 -7.25 -14.47
C SER A 79 2.06 -6.06 -13.49
N MET A 80 1.30 -6.26 -12.42
CA MET A 80 1.22 -5.30 -11.30
C MET A 80 2.60 -5.06 -10.68
N GLU A 81 3.36 -6.13 -10.45
CA GLU A 81 4.70 -6.11 -9.86
C GLU A 81 5.68 -5.34 -10.74
N ASP A 82 5.61 -5.53 -12.06
CA ASP A 82 6.43 -4.80 -13.01
C ASP A 82 6.06 -3.31 -13.06
N ALA A 83 4.77 -2.96 -12.89
CA ALA A 83 4.36 -1.57 -12.75
C ALA A 83 4.92 -0.92 -11.46
N PHE A 84 5.06 -1.66 -10.36
CA PHE A 84 5.77 -1.19 -9.17
C PHE A 84 7.28 -1.02 -9.42
N ARG A 85 7.90 -1.86 -10.24
CA ARG A 85 9.31 -1.67 -10.66
C ARG A 85 9.48 -0.38 -11.47
N VAL A 86 8.59 -0.12 -12.44
CA VAL A 86 8.57 1.15 -13.18
C VAL A 86 8.41 2.34 -12.23
N THR A 87 7.52 2.21 -11.23
CA THR A 87 7.31 3.23 -10.20
C THR A 87 8.60 3.55 -9.45
N GLN A 88 9.31 2.53 -8.98
CA GLN A 88 10.57 2.73 -8.25
C GLN A 88 11.61 3.49 -9.07
N ILE A 89 11.67 3.25 -10.39
CA ILE A 89 12.52 3.98 -11.33
C ILE A 89 12.07 5.43 -11.45
N VAL A 90 10.76 5.69 -11.59
CA VAL A 90 10.22 7.07 -11.62
C VAL A 90 10.57 7.83 -10.35
N GLN A 91 10.40 7.22 -9.17
CA GLN A 91 10.71 7.86 -7.89
C GLN A 91 12.21 8.17 -7.71
N ALA A 92 13.08 7.32 -8.27
CA ALA A 92 14.52 7.53 -8.27
C ALA A 92 14.94 8.69 -9.19
N GLN A 93 14.23 8.89 -10.31
CA GLN A 93 14.52 9.94 -11.28
C GLN A 93 13.80 11.27 -10.99
N ASP A 94 12.67 11.24 -10.27
CA ASP A 94 11.88 12.41 -9.90
C ASP A 94 11.61 12.47 -8.38
N PRO A 95 12.44 13.21 -7.63
CA PRO A 95 12.28 13.38 -6.19
C PRO A 95 10.97 14.05 -5.76
N ALA A 96 10.19 14.61 -6.70
CA ALA A 96 8.86 15.14 -6.39
C ALA A 96 7.82 14.03 -6.10
N TYR A 97 8.10 12.77 -6.47
CA TYR A 97 7.17 11.66 -6.35
C TYR A 97 7.56 10.65 -5.26
N GLN A 98 7.76 11.12 -4.02
CA GLN A 98 8.17 10.24 -2.92
C GLN A 98 7.01 9.46 -2.29
N PHE A 99 5.76 9.85 -2.56
CA PHE A 99 4.57 9.23 -2.01
C PHE A 99 3.68 8.70 -3.12
N CYS A 100 3.57 7.38 -3.23
CA CYS A 100 2.83 6.68 -4.28
C CYS A 100 1.67 5.82 -3.74
N HIS A 101 1.08 6.21 -2.60
CA HIS A 101 0.01 5.41 -1.97
C HIS A 101 -1.22 5.26 -2.88
N VAL A 102 -1.67 6.34 -3.51
CA VAL A 102 -2.82 6.34 -4.45
C VAL A 102 -2.52 5.48 -5.67
N LEU A 103 -1.32 5.58 -6.26
CA LEU A 103 -0.87 4.63 -7.28
C LEU A 103 -0.98 3.19 -6.80
N GLY A 104 -0.47 2.87 -5.61
CA GLY A 104 -0.54 1.52 -5.05
C GLY A 104 -1.97 0.99 -5.06
N HIS A 105 -2.92 1.81 -4.62
CA HIS A 105 -4.36 1.52 -4.67
C HIS A 105 -4.83 1.15 -6.08
N ARG A 106 -4.52 2.00 -7.05
CA ARG A 106 -4.97 1.84 -8.44
C ARG A 106 -4.38 0.62 -9.12
N LEU A 107 -3.13 0.29 -8.83
CA LEU A 107 -2.46 -0.89 -9.39
C LEU A 107 -3.15 -2.18 -8.93
N SER A 108 -3.37 -2.34 -7.63
CA SER A 108 -4.03 -3.55 -7.12
C SER A 108 -5.51 -3.61 -7.48
N ALA A 109 -6.22 -2.47 -7.47
CA ALA A 109 -7.60 -2.42 -7.94
C ALA A 109 -7.70 -2.87 -9.41
N ARG A 110 -6.82 -2.39 -10.29
CA ARG A 110 -6.79 -2.82 -11.69
C ARG A 110 -6.44 -4.31 -11.83
N GLU A 111 -5.60 -4.85 -10.96
CA GLU A 111 -5.29 -6.28 -10.95
C GLU A 111 -6.50 -7.12 -10.52
N VAL A 112 -7.22 -6.72 -9.47
CA VAL A 112 -8.46 -7.38 -9.01
C VAL A 112 -9.54 -7.34 -10.10
N GLN A 113 -9.65 -6.26 -10.87
CA GLN A 113 -10.61 -6.18 -11.99
C GLN A 113 -10.41 -7.27 -13.06
N LYS A 114 -9.19 -7.83 -13.19
CA LYS A 114 -8.92 -8.92 -14.14
C LYS A 114 -9.60 -10.23 -13.71
N ASN A 115 -9.67 -10.48 -12.40
CA ASN A 115 -10.38 -11.61 -11.80
C ASN A 115 -10.76 -11.28 -10.35
N PRO A 116 -11.99 -10.78 -10.10
CA PRO A 116 -12.41 -10.37 -8.77
C PRO A 116 -12.30 -11.48 -7.72
N ASP A 117 -12.50 -12.75 -8.09
CA ASP A 117 -12.44 -13.86 -7.13
C ASP A 117 -11.02 -14.16 -6.62
N ASP A 118 -9.99 -13.69 -7.32
CA ASP A 118 -8.57 -13.89 -6.96
C ASP A 118 -7.98 -12.74 -6.12
N TRP A 119 -8.83 -11.86 -5.61
CA TRP A 119 -8.40 -10.66 -4.88
C TRP A 119 -7.49 -10.95 -3.67
N LYS A 120 -7.70 -12.06 -2.96
CA LYS A 120 -6.85 -12.49 -1.83
C LYS A 120 -5.40 -12.75 -2.27
N ASN A 121 -5.21 -13.26 -3.49
CA ASN A 121 -3.90 -13.51 -4.08
C ASN A 121 -3.26 -12.20 -4.57
N VAL A 122 -4.05 -11.29 -5.13
CA VAL A 122 -3.57 -9.94 -5.49
C VAL A 122 -2.97 -9.24 -4.27
N VAL A 123 -3.67 -9.26 -3.13
CA VAL A 123 -3.19 -8.66 -1.88
C VAL A 123 -1.88 -9.32 -1.41
N SER A 124 -1.73 -10.65 -1.51
CA SER A 124 -0.49 -11.32 -1.11
C SER A 124 0.70 -11.04 -2.04
N ARG A 125 0.46 -10.57 -3.27
CA ARG A 125 1.49 -10.17 -4.22
C ARG A 125 1.86 -8.69 -4.10
N CYS A 126 1.21 -7.94 -3.21
CA CYS A 126 1.56 -6.54 -2.97
C CYS A 126 2.99 -6.43 -2.45
N PRO A 127 3.83 -5.59 -3.08
CA PRO A 127 5.21 -5.44 -2.62
C PRO A 127 5.27 -4.79 -1.24
N SER A 128 6.08 -5.36 -0.37
CA SER A 128 6.39 -4.81 0.96
C SER A 128 7.22 -3.52 0.84
N GLY A 129 7.01 -2.60 1.79
CA GLY A 129 7.92 -1.47 1.97
C GLY A 129 7.99 -0.47 0.83
N THR A 130 6.94 -0.40 0.01
CA THR A 130 6.81 0.58 -1.06
C THR A 130 5.39 1.16 -1.08
N CYS A 131 5.28 2.41 -1.51
CA CYS A 131 4.02 3.12 -1.64
C CYS A 131 3.13 3.10 -0.38
N SER A 132 3.73 3.04 0.82
CA SER A 132 2.98 2.99 2.09
C SER A 132 1.85 1.95 2.08
N ASN A 133 2.09 0.76 1.52
CA ASN A 133 1.13 -0.34 1.46
C ASN A 133 -0.22 -0.01 0.76
N GLY A 134 -0.28 1.03 -0.09
CA GLY A 134 -1.52 1.38 -0.79
C GLY A 134 -2.06 0.24 -1.67
N CYS A 135 -1.18 -0.66 -2.13
CA CYS A 135 -1.55 -1.88 -2.84
C CYS A 135 -2.54 -2.74 -2.06
N ILE A 136 -2.30 -2.93 -0.76
CA ILE A 136 -3.16 -3.75 0.09
C ILE A 136 -4.58 -3.17 0.10
N HIS A 137 -4.71 -1.84 0.22
CA HIS A 137 -5.98 -1.14 0.27
C HIS A 137 -6.81 -1.34 -1.01
N GLY A 138 -6.19 -1.16 -2.19
CA GLY A 138 -6.89 -1.24 -3.47
C GLY A 138 -7.39 -2.63 -3.81
N GLY A 139 -6.68 -3.67 -3.39
CA GLY A 139 -7.12 -5.05 -3.57
C GLY A 139 -8.40 -5.35 -2.80
N PHE A 140 -8.53 -4.79 -1.58
CA PHE A 140 -9.75 -4.94 -0.78
C PHE A 140 -10.91 -4.14 -1.34
N GLN A 141 -10.72 -2.85 -1.56
CA GLN A 141 -11.82 -1.97 -1.96
C GLN A 141 -12.43 -2.42 -3.29
N GLU A 142 -11.60 -2.76 -4.28
CA GLU A 142 -12.08 -3.15 -5.60
C GLU A 142 -13.01 -4.37 -5.58
N ARG A 143 -12.73 -5.39 -4.76
CA ARG A 143 -13.55 -6.61 -4.72
C ARG A 143 -15.00 -6.31 -4.33
N PHE A 144 -15.21 -5.36 -3.43
CA PHE A 144 -16.51 -5.15 -2.79
C PHE A 144 -17.17 -3.84 -3.18
N ARG A 145 -16.52 -2.99 -3.99
CA ARG A 145 -17.02 -1.65 -4.33
C ARG A 145 -18.38 -1.61 -5.05
N LYS A 146 -18.78 -2.70 -5.73
CA LYS A 146 -20.02 -2.78 -6.51
C LYS A 146 -21.16 -3.49 -5.79
N GLU A 147 -20.91 -4.02 -4.60
CA GLU A 147 -21.82 -4.90 -3.88
C GLU A 147 -22.08 -4.30 -2.49
N SER A 148 -23.32 -3.87 -2.25
CA SER A 148 -23.79 -3.69 -0.87
C SER A 148 -24.38 -5.02 -0.42
N PHE A 149 -23.97 -5.51 0.73
CA PHE A 149 -24.34 -6.84 1.19
C PHE A 149 -25.56 -6.75 2.12
N SER A 150 -26.46 -7.73 2.03
CA SER A 150 -27.46 -7.96 3.07
C SER A 150 -26.76 -8.39 4.37
N PRO A 151 -27.40 -8.23 5.54
CA PRO A 151 -26.85 -8.74 6.80
C PRO A 151 -26.45 -10.22 6.74
N GLU A 152 -27.24 -11.05 6.07
CA GLU A 152 -26.98 -12.49 5.90
C GLU A 152 -25.76 -12.78 5.02
N GLU A 153 -25.56 -11.98 3.97
CA GLU A 153 -24.38 -12.09 3.11
C GLU A 153 -23.12 -11.64 3.85
N ILE A 154 -23.19 -10.57 4.66
CA ILE A 154 -22.10 -10.14 5.55
C ILE A 154 -21.74 -11.27 6.53
N ASP A 155 -22.73 -11.88 7.18
CA ASP A 155 -22.51 -12.99 8.11
C ASP A 155 -21.83 -14.19 7.44
N THR A 156 -22.15 -14.44 6.17
CA THR A 156 -21.55 -15.51 5.37
C THR A 156 -20.06 -15.27 5.09
N ILE A 157 -19.68 -14.02 4.79
CA ILE A 157 -18.27 -13.68 4.48
C ILE A 157 -17.44 -13.31 5.71
N LYS A 158 -18.07 -13.12 6.89
CA LYS A 158 -17.38 -12.72 8.12
C LYS A 158 -16.19 -13.62 8.52
N PRO A 159 -16.26 -14.96 8.38
CA PRO A 159 -15.09 -15.81 8.62
C PRO A 159 -13.92 -15.47 7.70
N ASP A 160 -14.20 -15.22 6.41
CA ASP A 160 -13.18 -14.79 5.46
C ASP A 160 -12.53 -13.46 5.85
N LEU A 161 -13.34 -12.49 6.28
CA LEU A 161 -12.85 -11.19 6.75
C LEU A 161 -12.00 -11.31 8.02
N THR A 162 -12.33 -12.24 8.90
CA THR A 162 -11.60 -12.46 10.15
C THR A 162 -10.19 -12.98 9.88
N ASP A 163 -10.01 -13.92 8.96
CA ASP A 163 -8.70 -14.54 8.71
C ASP A 163 -7.89 -13.80 7.64
N LEU A 164 -8.47 -12.75 7.06
CA LEU A 164 -7.96 -12.05 5.90
C LEU A 164 -6.61 -11.37 6.09
N CYS A 165 -6.38 -10.80 7.26
CA CYS A 165 -5.16 -10.08 7.60
C CYS A 165 -4.18 -10.95 8.38
N GLU A 166 -4.49 -12.23 8.55
CA GLU A 166 -3.62 -13.18 9.25
C GLU A 166 -2.71 -13.92 8.27
N ALA A 167 -1.60 -14.42 8.79
CA ALA A 167 -0.66 -15.21 8.03
C ALA A 167 -1.33 -16.48 7.49
N ARG A 168 -1.16 -16.77 6.20
CA ARG A 168 -1.74 -17.92 5.50
C ARG A 168 -0.95 -18.24 4.23
N GLY A 169 -0.74 -19.52 3.93
CA GLY A 169 0.02 -19.91 2.72
C GLY A 169 1.35 -19.16 2.64
N GLU A 170 1.59 -18.48 1.52
CA GLU A 170 2.77 -17.63 1.29
C GLU A 170 2.65 -16.20 1.85
N TRP A 171 1.47 -15.81 2.36
CA TRP A 171 1.26 -14.51 2.98
C TRP A 171 1.71 -14.55 4.44
N HIS A 172 2.85 -13.93 4.71
CA HIS A 172 3.39 -13.76 6.06
C HIS A 172 3.58 -12.26 6.31
N PRO A 173 2.53 -11.52 6.72
CA PRO A 173 2.64 -10.09 6.88
C PRO A 173 3.58 -9.71 8.01
N THR A 174 4.36 -8.65 7.81
CA THR A 174 4.93 -7.85 8.89
C THR A 174 3.81 -7.21 9.74
N GLY A 175 4.16 -6.68 10.91
CA GLY A 175 3.18 -5.98 11.75
C GLY A 175 2.58 -4.76 11.03
N LEU A 176 3.37 -4.07 10.21
CA LEU A 176 2.94 -2.94 9.40
C LEU A 176 1.93 -3.36 8.31
N GLU A 177 2.20 -4.44 7.60
CA GLU A 177 1.30 -4.95 6.54
C GLU A 177 0.00 -5.49 7.13
N GLN A 178 0.08 -6.21 8.25
CA GLN A 178 -1.08 -6.65 9.00
C GLN A 178 -1.91 -5.44 9.46
N GLY A 179 -1.26 -4.42 10.02
CA GLY A 179 -1.93 -3.19 10.45
C GLY A 179 -2.58 -2.44 9.29
N SER A 180 -1.88 -2.32 8.16
CA SER A 180 -2.41 -1.70 6.93
C SER A 180 -3.61 -2.49 6.38
N CYS A 181 -3.56 -3.83 6.48
CA CYS A 181 -4.67 -4.69 6.10
C CYS A 181 -5.91 -4.45 6.97
N TYR A 182 -5.77 -4.39 8.30
CA TYR A 182 -6.90 -4.11 9.19
C TYR A 182 -7.44 -2.68 9.01
N HIS A 183 -6.58 -1.72 8.67
CA HIS A 183 -7.03 -0.39 8.26
C HIS A 183 -7.85 -0.43 6.97
N ALA A 184 -7.38 -1.13 5.93
CA ALA A 184 -8.12 -1.33 4.70
C ALA A 184 -9.46 -2.06 4.90
N LEU A 185 -9.50 -3.02 5.83
CA LEU A 185 -10.73 -3.70 6.25
C LEU A 185 -11.76 -2.69 6.79
N GLY A 186 -11.32 -1.63 7.47
CA GLY A 186 -12.14 -0.50 7.88
C GLY A 186 -12.87 0.17 6.72
N HIS A 187 -12.12 0.55 5.67
CA HIS A 187 -12.72 1.08 4.44
C HIS A 187 -13.71 0.10 3.82
N LEU A 188 -13.34 -1.18 3.73
CA LEU A 188 -14.22 -2.22 3.21
C LEU A 188 -15.53 -2.32 4.00
N THR A 189 -15.49 -2.25 5.33
CA THR A 189 -16.72 -2.31 6.14
C THR A 189 -17.69 -1.17 5.82
N MET A 190 -17.24 -0.04 5.27
CA MET A 190 -18.12 1.04 4.82
C MET A 190 -18.82 0.69 3.51
N TYR A 191 -18.18 -0.03 2.60
CA TYR A 191 -18.83 -0.55 1.39
C TYR A 191 -19.87 -1.61 1.74
N LEU A 192 -19.49 -2.60 2.57
CA LEU A 192 -20.36 -3.71 2.94
C LEU A 192 -21.66 -3.25 3.61
N THR A 193 -21.61 -2.18 4.40
CA THR A 193 -22.75 -1.69 5.19
C THR A 193 -23.46 -0.50 4.54
N ASN A 194 -23.13 -0.14 3.30
CA ASN A 194 -23.67 1.04 2.60
C ASN A 194 -23.44 2.35 3.39
N ALA A 195 -22.23 2.51 3.92
CA ALA A 195 -21.76 3.59 4.77
C ALA A 195 -22.60 3.86 6.02
N ASP A 196 -23.22 2.82 6.58
CA ASP A 196 -23.76 2.86 7.94
C ASP A 196 -22.59 2.72 8.93
N ILE A 197 -22.05 3.86 9.36
CA ILE A 197 -20.86 3.91 10.22
C ILE A 197 -21.03 3.12 11.53
N LYS A 198 -22.25 3.04 12.09
CA LYS A 198 -22.50 2.27 13.32
C LYS A 198 -22.38 0.77 13.05
N LYS A 199 -22.89 0.30 11.92
CA LYS A 199 -22.72 -1.10 11.49
C LYS A 199 -21.27 -1.39 11.11
N SER A 200 -20.59 -0.48 10.43
CA SER A 200 -19.19 -0.64 10.02
C SER A 200 -18.25 -0.83 11.20
N ILE A 201 -18.35 0.04 12.22
CA ILE A 201 -17.52 -0.11 13.41
C ILE A 201 -17.93 -1.29 14.30
N ALA A 202 -19.19 -1.75 14.23
CA ALA A 202 -19.60 -2.99 14.88
C ALA A 202 -18.95 -4.20 14.19
N LEU A 203 -19.01 -4.26 12.86
CA LEU A 203 -18.35 -5.29 12.06
C LEU A 203 -16.84 -5.31 12.32
N CYS A 204 -16.18 -4.14 12.38
CA CYS A 204 -14.77 -4.03 12.75
C CYS A 204 -14.44 -4.71 14.08
N LYS A 205 -15.29 -4.58 15.11
CA LYS A 205 -15.07 -5.25 16.41
C LYS A 205 -15.16 -6.77 16.28
N GLU A 206 -16.07 -7.25 15.44
CA GLU A 206 -16.29 -8.69 15.26
C GLU A 206 -15.15 -9.37 14.50
N VAL A 207 -14.54 -8.68 13.53
CA VAL A 207 -13.51 -9.28 12.65
C VAL A 207 -12.07 -8.99 13.09
N ALA A 208 -11.84 -7.90 13.81
CA ALA A 208 -10.49 -7.45 14.19
C ALA A 208 -10.11 -7.74 15.65
N VAL A 209 -11.04 -8.24 16.47
CA VAL A 209 -10.72 -8.80 17.79
C VAL A 209 -10.45 -10.29 17.63
N LYS A 210 -9.24 -10.71 17.96
CA LYS A 210 -8.74 -12.07 17.70
C LYS A 210 -8.94 -12.97 18.91
N LYS A 211 -9.09 -14.27 18.63
CA LYS A 211 -9.24 -15.31 19.65
C LYS A 211 -8.02 -15.43 20.58
N ASP A 212 -6.85 -14.97 20.15
CA ASP A 212 -5.61 -14.92 20.91
C ASP A 212 -5.49 -13.67 21.81
N GLY A 213 -6.49 -12.80 21.82
CA GLY A 213 -6.52 -11.59 22.63
C GLY A 213 -5.96 -10.33 21.95
N ARG A 214 -5.42 -10.43 20.73
CA ARG A 214 -5.07 -9.23 19.94
C ARG A 214 -6.33 -8.44 19.59
N ASP A 215 -6.27 -7.12 19.73
CA ASP A 215 -7.33 -6.21 19.31
C ASP A 215 -6.78 -5.22 18.28
N LEU A 216 -7.17 -5.42 17.02
CA LEU A 216 -6.80 -4.59 15.89
C LEU A 216 -7.98 -3.71 15.42
N SER A 217 -9.07 -3.68 16.20
CA SER A 217 -10.30 -2.95 15.85
C SER A 217 -10.08 -1.46 15.70
N ARG A 218 -9.11 -0.88 16.43
CA ARG A 218 -8.73 0.52 16.30
C ARG A 218 -8.29 0.88 14.88
N LEU A 219 -7.43 0.06 14.27
CA LEU A 219 -6.96 0.31 12.90
C LEU A 219 -8.11 0.23 11.90
N CYS A 220 -9.04 -0.71 12.12
CA CYS A 220 -10.27 -0.82 11.36
C CYS A 220 -11.19 0.40 11.53
N PHE A 221 -11.31 0.95 12.75
CA PHE A 221 -12.05 2.20 12.96
C PHE A 221 -11.40 3.37 12.23
N ASP A 222 -10.08 3.49 12.27
CA ASP A 222 -9.35 4.55 11.55
C ASP A 222 -9.70 4.49 10.04
N GLY A 223 -9.67 3.31 9.42
CA GLY A 223 -10.07 3.17 8.01
C GLY A 223 -11.55 3.48 7.74
N ALA A 224 -12.46 3.03 8.61
CA ALA A 224 -13.89 3.29 8.46
C ALA A 224 -14.24 4.78 8.56
N PHE A 225 -13.62 5.51 9.51
CA PHE A 225 -13.80 6.95 9.63
C PHE A 225 -13.04 7.73 8.55
N MET A 226 -11.86 7.25 8.13
CA MET A 226 -11.14 7.84 7.00
C MET A 226 -11.99 7.84 5.72
N GLN A 227 -12.76 6.77 5.47
CA GLN A 227 -13.71 6.72 4.34
C GLN A 227 -14.72 7.89 4.33
N ILE A 228 -15.13 8.38 5.51
CA ILE A 228 -16.08 9.50 5.64
C ILE A 228 -15.38 10.84 5.38
N PHE A 229 -14.20 11.05 5.97
CA PHE A 229 -13.56 12.36 5.99
C PHE A 229 -12.56 12.58 4.85
N GLN A 230 -12.06 11.51 4.25
CA GLN A 230 -10.98 11.50 3.26
C GLN A 230 -11.33 10.62 2.03
N PRO A 231 -12.52 10.77 1.41
CA PRO A 231 -12.85 10.05 0.17
C PRO A 231 -11.84 10.41 -0.93
N LEU A 232 -11.41 9.41 -1.71
CA LEU A 232 -10.39 9.58 -2.75
C LEU A 232 -10.96 9.45 -4.16
N GLU A 233 -11.80 8.45 -4.38
CA GLU A 233 -12.36 8.10 -5.69
C GLU A 233 -13.83 8.56 -5.81
N PRO A 234 -14.36 8.82 -7.02
CA PRO A 234 -15.75 9.25 -7.21
C PRO A 234 -16.79 8.35 -6.51
N GLU A 235 -16.52 7.05 -6.46
CA GLU A 235 -17.34 6.06 -5.77
C GLU A 235 -17.31 6.24 -4.25
N ASP A 236 -16.17 6.62 -3.67
CA ASP A 236 -16.07 6.98 -2.26
C ASP A 236 -16.97 8.17 -1.94
N PHE A 237 -16.92 9.22 -2.76
CA PHE A 237 -17.77 10.41 -2.61
C PHE A 237 -19.26 10.06 -2.71
N ALA A 238 -19.64 9.20 -3.65
CA ALA A 238 -21.01 8.75 -3.82
C ALA A 238 -21.49 7.92 -2.61
N LEU A 239 -20.63 7.02 -2.09
CA LEU A 239 -20.94 6.15 -0.95
C LEU A 239 -21.31 6.95 0.32
N ILE A 240 -20.62 8.06 0.54
CA ILE A 240 -20.73 8.90 1.76
C ILE A 240 -21.56 10.18 1.56
N GLU A 241 -22.18 10.36 0.39
CA GLU A 241 -23.00 11.54 0.08
C GLU A 241 -24.08 11.76 1.14
N GLY A 242 -24.16 12.99 1.67
CA GLY A 242 -25.10 13.39 2.72
C GLY A 242 -24.80 12.83 4.12
N LYS A 243 -23.72 12.06 4.31
CA LYS A 243 -23.34 11.46 5.59
C LYS A 243 -22.18 12.18 6.30
N VAL A 244 -21.44 13.03 5.59
CA VAL A 244 -20.25 13.72 6.10
C VAL A 244 -20.64 14.97 6.88
N PRO A 245 -20.21 15.12 8.15
CA PRO A 245 -20.40 16.37 8.87
C PRO A 245 -19.42 17.44 8.38
N ASP A 246 -19.82 18.71 8.43
CA ASP A 246 -18.87 19.82 8.31
C ASP A 246 -18.04 19.99 9.60
N ALA A 247 -17.07 20.90 9.59
CA ALA A 247 -16.19 21.14 10.73
C ALA A 247 -16.94 21.49 12.03
N SER A 248 -18.09 22.16 11.94
CA SER A 248 -18.92 22.51 13.11
C SER A 248 -19.71 21.30 13.63
N GLY A 249 -20.07 20.37 12.75
CA GLY A 249 -20.78 19.14 13.05
C GLY A 249 -19.93 18.01 13.63
N VAL A 250 -18.60 18.05 13.48
CA VAL A 250 -17.69 16.97 13.91
C VAL A 250 -17.87 16.60 15.38
N SER A 251 -17.99 17.58 16.28
CA SER A 251 -18.14 17.30 17.71
C SER A 251 -19.44 16.56 18.02
N ALA A 252 -20.55 16.96 17.40
CA ALA A 252 -21.85 16.30 17.57
C ALA A 252 -21.87 14.91 16.92
N PHE A 253 -21.26 14.76 15.75
CA PHE A 253 -21.15 13.49 15.04
C PHE A 253 -20.29 12.49 15.81
N CYS A 254 -19.03 12.84 16.13
CA CYS A 254 -18.12 11.96 16.84
C CYS A 254 -18.52 11.73 18.31
N GLY A 255 -19.29 12.65 18.91
CA GLY A 255 -19.84 12.52 20.26
C GLY A 255 -20.83 11.37 20.43
N GLN A 256 -21.29 10.75 19.34
CA GLN A 256 -22.14 9.55 19.37
C GLN A 256 -21.35 8.26 19.66
N PHE A 257 -20.02 8.33 19.66
CA PHE A 257 -19.12 7.20 19.93
C PHE A 257 -18.36 7.43 21.24
N SER A 258 -17.69 6.38 21.73
CA SER A 258 -16.92 6.41 22.97
C SER A 258 -15.55 5.72 22.81
N GLY A 259 -14.60 6.08 23.67
CA GLY A 259 -13.27 5.45 23.71
C GLY A 259 -12.56 5.52 22.36
N THR A 260 -11.96 4.41 21.94
CA THR A 260 -11.18 4.30 20.70
C THR A 260 -11.97 4.66 19.43
N GLN A 261 -13.28 4.42 19.39
CA GLN A 261 -14.12 4.79 18.24
C GLN A 261 -14.26 6.30 18.11
N LYS A 262 -14.46 7.01 19.24
CA LYS A 262 -14.51 8.47 19.27
C LYS A 262 -13.14 9.06 18.91
N GLY A 263 -12.07 8.47 19.43
CA GLY A 263 -10.69 8.86 19.14
C GLY A 263 -10.34 8.78 17.66
N ALA A 264 -10.68 7.66 17.02
CA ALA A 264 -10.54 7.45 15.57
C ALA A 264 -11.35 8.49 14.78
N CYS A 265 -12.65 8.63 15.09
CA CYS A 265 -13.53 9.61 14.44
C CYS A 265 -12.97 11.04 14.47
N LEU A 266 -12.57 11.50 15.66
CA LEU A 266 -12.03 12.85 15.82
C LEU A 266 -10.69 13.01 15.10
N THR A 267 -9.81 12.00 15.14
CA THR A 267 -8.49 12.07 14.49
C THR A 267 -8.60 12.09 12.98
N GLU A 268 -9.46 11.25 12.40
CA GLU A 268 -9.65 11.17 10.95
C GLU A 268 -10.39 12.38 10.37
N SER A 269 -11.04 13.21 11.21
CA SER A 269 -11.66 14.48 10.82
C SER A 269 -10.67 15.60 10.49
N TRP A 270 -9.36 15.36 10.63
CA TRP A 270 -8.30 16.36 10.42
C TRP A 270 -8.38 17.16 9.10
N PRO A 271 -8.88 16.66 7.94
CA PRO A 271 -8.93 17.46 6.72
C PRO A 271 -9.81 18.70 6.88
N LEU A 272 -10.85 18.61 7.70
CA LEU A 272 -11.75 19.73 8.02
C LEU A 272 -11.07 20.80 8.89
N PHE A 273 -9.90 20.47 9.47
CA PHE A 273 -9.10 21.33 10.34
C PHE A 273 -7.65 21.46 9.82
N ARG A 274 -7.45 21.25 8.51
CA ARG A 274 -6.11 21.18 7.91
C ARG A 274 -5.23 22.38 8.26
N GLU A 275 -5.74 23.60 8.10
CA GLU A 275 -4.98 24.82 8.41
C GLU A 275 -4.54 24.90 9.88
N GLU A 276 -5.36 24.37 10.80
CA GLU A 276 -4.99 24.28 12.22
C GLU A 276 -3.92 23.21 12.44
N VAL A 277 -4.12 21.98 11.94
CA VAL A 277 -3.21 20.84 12.13
C VAL A 277 -1.83 21.09 11.52
N MET A 278 -1.76 21.87 10.44
CA MET A 278 -0.50 22.23 9.77
C MET A 278 0.35 23.24 10.55
N GLN A 279 -0.08 23.68 11.74
CA GLN A 279 0.69 24.51 12.67
C GLN A 279 1.01 23.74 13.96
N PRO A 280 2.23 23.85 14.54
CA PRO A 280 2.58 23.08 15.74
C PRO A 280 1.61 23.27 16.91
N LEU A 281 1.32 24.51 17.30
CA LEU A 281 0.36 24.80 18.36
C LEU A 281 -1.09 24.50 17.95
N GLY A 282 -1.39 24.50 16.65
CA GLY A 282 -2.70 24.09 16.16
C GLY A 282 -2.92 22.59 16.26
N LEU A 283 -1.91 21.76 15.97
CA LEU A 283 -1.93 20.33 16.26
C LEU A 283 -2.18 20.05 17.74
N VAL A 284 -1.53 20.79 18.64
CA VAL A 284 -1.75 20.65 20.09
C VAL A 284 -3.21 20.94 20.46
N ARG A 285 -3.79 22.04 19.95
CA ARG A 285 -5.20 22.38 20.18
C ARG A 285 -6.15 21.35 19.58
N PHE A 286 -5.86 20.86 18.38
CA PHE A 286 -6.63 19.84 17.72
C PHE A 286 -6.68 18.56 18.56
N CYS A 287 -5.51 18.04 18.96
CA CYS A 287 -5.45 16.82 19.77
C CYS A 287 -5.98 17.01 21.20
N ALA A 288 -6.04 18.22 21.72
CA ALA A 288 -6.67 18.50 23.02
C ALA A 288 -8.20 18.23 23.03
N ARG A 289 -8.84 18.12 21.86
CA ARG A 289 -10.26 17.72 21.72
C ARG A 289 -10.50 16.26 22.05
N GLN A 290 -9.44 15.45 22.08
CA GLN A 290 -9.49 14.05 22.44
C GLN A 290 -9.64 13.84 23.95
N ASP A 291 -10.25 12.72 24.31
CA ASP A 291 -10.19 12.20 25.67
C ASP A 291 -8.73 11.93 26.04
N ALA A 292 -8.37 12.05 27.32
CA ALA A 292 -6.97 12.10 27.76
C ALA A 292 -6.14 10.89 27.28
N GLU A 293 -6.74 9.70 27.30
CA GLU A 293 -6.15 8.42 26.87
C GLU A 293 -5.86 8.35 25.36
N GLU A 294 -6.53 9.17 24.55
CA GLU A 294 -6.46 9.15 23.08
C GLU A 294 -5.59 10.28 22.51
N ARG A 295 -5.13 11.21 23.36
CA ARG A 295 -4.33 12.38 22.93
C ARG A 295 -3.03 11.98 22.28
N ASP A 296 -2.29 11.05 22.88
CA ASP A 296 -0.99 10.61 22.38
C ASP A 296 -1.14 9.92 21.02
N ARG A 297 -2.20 9.12 20.84
CA ARG A 297 -2.52 8.56 19.52
C ARG A 297 -2.79 9.65 18.50
N CYS A 298 -3.57 10.68 18.84
CA CYS A 298 -3.83 11.76 17.91
C CYS A 298 -2.53 12.40 17.39
N PHE A 299 -1.55 12.64 18.28
CA PHE A 299 -0.22 13.11 17.85
C PHE A 299 0.51 12.11 16.96
N ILE A 300 0.48 10.82 17.31
CA ILE A 300 1.07 9.73 16.50
C ILE A 300 0.47 9.72 15.08
N SER A 301 -0.86 9.63 14.96
CA SER A 301 -1.57 9.64 13.67
C SER A 301 -1.27 10.88 12.84
N LEU A 302 -1.33 12.06 13.46
CA LEU A 302 -1.17 13.30 12.70
C LEU A 302 0.29 13.55 12.31
N ALA A 303 1.27 13.09 13.08
CA ALA A 303 2.67 13.10 12.64
C ALA A 303 2.89 12.27 11.35
N TYR A 304 2.18 11.15 11.21
CA TYR A 304 2.20 10.34 9.98
C TYR A 304 1.63 11.11 8.79
N ILE A 305 0.47 11.73 8.98
CA ILE A 305 -0.18 12.54 7.95
C ILE A 305 0.68 13.76 7.57
N LEU A 306 1.23 14.46 8.56
CA LEU A 306 2.06 15.65 8.35
C LEU A 306 3.31 15.36 7.53
N THR A 307 3.91 14.17 7.69
CA THR A 307 5.04 13.72 6.86
C THR A 307 4.68 13.75 5.38
N VAL A 308 3.49 13.25 5.03
CA VAL A 308 2.98 13.26 3.66
C VAL A 308 2.57 14.67 3.22
N GLN A 309 1.89 15.43 4.08
CA GLN A 309 1.43 16.80 3.76
C GLN A 309 2.60 17.77 3.53
N PHE A 310 3.73 17.57 4.21
CA PHE A 310 4.97 18.30 3.96
C PHE A 310 5.81 17.70 2.83
N GLN A 311 5.28 16.73 2.07
CA GLN A 311 5.95 16.09 0.96
C GLN A 311 7.33 15.55 1.36
N PHE A 312 7.41 15.00 2.57
CA PHE A 312 8.62 14.44 3.15
C PHE A 312 9.74 15.48 3.38
N ASP A 313 9.51 16.79 3.19
CA ASP A 313 10.50 17.87 3.38
C ASP A 313 11.05 17.86 4.82
N THR A 314 12.30 17.40 4.96
CA THR A 314 12.93 17.17 6.26
C THR A 314 13.20 18.46 7.02
N ALA A 315 13.42 19.58 6.32
CA ALA A 315 13.64 20.87 6.95
C ALA A 315 12.33 21.40 7.55
N LYS A 316 11.23 21.34 6.79
CA LYS A 316 9.90 21.72 7.29
C LYS A 316 9.45 20.82 8.44
N LEU A 317 9.65 19.51 8.32
CA LEU A 317 9.30 18.55 9.37
C LEU A 317 10.09 18.79 10.66
N LYS A 318 11.40 19.07 10.58
CA LYS A 318 12.22 19.44 11.74
C LYS A 318 11.74 20.73 12.40
N MET A 319 11.45 21.75 11.59
CA MET A 319 10.91 23.03 12.07
C MET A 319 9.56 22.83 12.77
N PHE A 320 8.67 22.03 12.17
CA PHE A 320 7.37 21.71 12.73
C PHE A 320 7.50 20.98 14.07
N CYS A 321 8.26 19.88 14.11
CA CYS A 321 8.44 19.10 15.34
C CYS A 321 9.15 19.92 16.43
N GLY A 322 10.13 20.76 16.09
CA GLY A 322 10.79 21.64 17.03
C GLY A 322 9.92 22.78 17.56
N GLY A 323 8.83 23.12 16.87
CA GLY A 323 7.83 24.09 17.31
C GLY A 323 6.78 23.52 18.26
N LEU A 324 6.80 22.21 18.54
CA LEU A 324 5.91 21.58 19.51
C LEU A 324 6.44 21.74 20.95
N PRO A 325 5.55 21.68 21.96
CA PRO A 325 5.96 21.53 23.36
C PRO A 325 6.98 20.39 23.54
N GLU A 326 7.94 20.54 24.45
CA GLU A 326 9.07 19.61 24.63
C GLU A 326 8.60 18.17 24.82
N GLU A 327 7.52 17.95 25.59
CA GLU A 327 6.92 16.66 25.85
C GLU A 327 6.28 16.00 24.61
N ARG A 328 6.06 16.77 23.53
CA ARG A 328 5.47 16.31 22.26
C ARG A 328 6.49 16.17 21.13
N GLN A 329 7.67 16.77 21.26
CA GLN A 329 8.70 16.72 20.22
C GLN A 329 9.13 15.28 19.94
N GLY A 330 9.35 14.48 20.98
CA GLY A 330 9.76 13.08 20.81
C GLY A 330 8.77 12.25 20.01
N ILE A 331 7.47 12.36 20.32
CA ILE A 331 6.40 11.71 19.55
C ILE A 331 6.46 12.14 18.08
N CYS A 332 6.58 13.45 17.81
CA CYS A 332 6.64 13.96 16.43
C CYS A 332 7.86 13.41 15.68
N PHE A 333 9.06 13.51 16.27
CA PHE A 333 10.28 13.05 15.63
C PHE A 333 10.26 11.55 15.34
N SER A 334 9.88 10.74 16.33
CA SER A 334 9.72 9.28 16.21
C SER A 334 8.80 8.90 15.05
N ASN A 335 7.60 9.47 15.03
CA ASN A 335 6.56 9.05 14.10
C ASN A 335 6.83 9.53 12.67
N VAL A 336 7.45 10.71 12.50
CA VAL A 336 7.96 11.15 11.19
C VAL A 336 9.09 10.23 10.71
N ALA A 337 10.00 9.81 11.60
CA ALA A 337 11.08 8.89 11.26
C ALA A 337 10.55 7.50 10.84
N SER A 338 9.61 6.93 11.58
CA SER A 338 8.93 5.69 11.20
C SER A 338 8.21 5.85 9.88
N ARG A 339 7.51 6.97 9.65
CA ARG A 339 6.77 7.20 8.42
C ARG A 339 7.65 7.22 7.17
N PHE A 340 8.90 7.70 7.26
CA PHE A 340 9.86 7.59 6.17
C PHE A 340 10.07 6.14 5.73
N ILE A 341 10.38 5.25 6.67
CA ILE A 341 10.67 3.84 6.38
C ILE A 341 9.43 3.01 6.09
N GLU A 342 8.25 3.39 6.57
CA GLU A 342 7.01 2.71 6.15
C GLU A 342 6.59 3.05 4.73
N THR A 343 6.88 4.29 4.30
CA THR A 343 6.50 4.72 2.96
C THR A 343 7.36 4.03 1.91
N ASP A 344 8.67 3.96 2.18
CA ASP A 344 9.65 3.32 1.32
C ASP A 344 10.89 2.91 2.10
N TYR A 345 11.31 1.63 2.00
CA TYR A 345 12.49 1.12 2.70
C TYR A 345 13.79 1.82 2.29
N ARG A 346 13.85 2.41 1.10
CA ARG A 346 15.00 3.21 0.64
C ARG A 346 15.21 4.48 1.48
N ASN A 347 14.23 4.90 2.28
CA ASN A 347 14.33 6.07 3.15
C ASN A 347 15.02 5.80 4.51
N ILE A 348 15.59 4.62 4.76
CA ILE A 348 16.30 4.30 6.02
C ILE A 348 17.32 5.39 6.40
N SER A 349 18.20 5.78 5.47
CA SER A 349 19.23 6.81 5.75
C SER A 349 18.60 8.16 6.11
N ARG A 350 17.49 8.52 5.44
CA ARG A 350 16.75 9.75 5.68
C ARG A 350 16.10 9.74 7.07
N ALA A 351 15.50 8.64 7.48
CA ALA A 351 14.91 8.48 8.81
C ALA A 351 15.95 8.62 9.93
N VAL A 352 17.10 7.95 9.81
CA VAL A 352 18.20 8.06 10.77
C VAL A 352 18.75 9.49 10.85
N THR A 353 18.95 10.14 9.70
CA THR A 353 19.41 11.54 9.61
C THR A 353 18.37 12.52 10.17
N PHE A 354 17.09 12.19 10.05
CA PHE A 354 16.00 12.98 10.63
C PHE A 354 16.06 12.94 12.16
N CYS A 355 16.14 11.75 12.77
CA CYS A 355 16.31 11.58 14.22
C CYS A 355 17.56 12.29 14.73
N ALA A 356 18.69 12.17 14.03
CA ALA A 356 19.94 12.82 14.41
C ALA A 356 19.84 14.36 14.49
N GLY A 357 18.89 14.95 13.76
CA GLY A 357 18.65 16.38 13.70
C GLY A 357 17.72 16.94 14.78
N ALA A 358 17.18 16.13 15.68
CA ALA A 358 16.44 16.60 16.84
C ALA A 358 17.40 17.28 17.83
N THR A 359 17.15 18.55 18.18
CA THR A 359 17.99 19.35 19.09
C THR A 359 17.73 19.05 20.56
N TYR A 360 16.49 18.71 20.91
CA TYR A 360 16.13 18.27 22.25
C TYR A 360 16.52 16.80 22.45
N ILE A 361 17.41 16.53 23.42
CA ILE A 361 18.03 15.21 23.60
C ILE A 361 16.98 14.09 23.84
N PRO A 362 16.00 14.24 24.74
CA PRO A 362 14.97 13.21 24.94
C PRO A 362 14.18 12.90 23.66
N ALA A 363 13.89 13.90 22.82
CA ALA A 363 13.21 13.66 21.55
C ALA A 363 14.08 12.86 20.57
N LYS A 364 15.39 13.14 20.53
CA LYS A 364 16.36 12.39 19.74
C LYS A 364 16.42 10.92 20.17
N GLU A 365 16.49 10.67 21.47
CA GLU A 365 16.54 9.32 22.02
C GLU A 365 15.25 8.54 21.75
N GLN A 366 14.09 9.18 21.96
CA GLN A 366 12.78 8.59 21.63
C GLN A 366 12.68 8.25 20.14
N CYS A 367 13.21 9.11 19.25
CA CYS A 367 13.23 8.87 17.81
C CYS A 367 14.01 7.61 17.42
N PHE A 368 15.22 7.42 17.97
CA PHE A 368 16.00 6.22 17.69
C PHE A 368 15.45 4.96 18.37
N ASN A 369 14.85 5.09 19.55
CA ASN A 369 14.12 3.99 20.19
C ASN A 369 12.97 3.51 19.30
N GLU A 370 12.23 4.44 18.70
CA GLU A 370 11.15 4.12 17.77
C GLU A 370 11.67 3.34 16.56
N LEU A 371 12.72 3.81 15.89
CA LEU A 371 13.32 3.08 14.76
C LEU A 371 13.81 1.67 15.16
N THR A 372 14.25 1.51 16.41
CA THR A 372 14.63 0.19 16.96
C THR A 372 13.39 -0.69 17.17
N ILE A 373 12.25 -0.14 17.58
CA ILE A 373 10.97 -0.86 17.68
C ILE A 373 10.47 -1.27 16.30
N TYR A 374 10.49 -0.31 15.37
CA TYR A 374 9.97 -0.49 14.02
C TYR A 374 10.83 -1.40 13.14
N SER A 375 12.08 -1.70 13.52
CA SER A 375 12.88 -2.68 12.80
C SER A 375 12.23 -4.06 12.73
N THR A 376 11.48 -4.47 13.76
CA THR A 376 10.77 -5.77 13.76
C THR A 376 9.28 -5.64 13.44
N TYR A 377 8.74 -4.43 13.44
CA TYR A 377 7.34 -4.17 13.08
C TYR A 377 7.18 -3.99 11.56
N ASN A 378 8.11 -3.27 10.92
CA ASN A 378 8.07 -3.01 9.48
C ASN A 378 8.76 -4.08 8.66
N PHE A 379 9.80 -4.73 9.20
CA PHE A 379 10.62 -5.65 8.42
C PHE A 379 10.55 -7.05 9.01
N HIS A 380 10.68 -8.05 8.14
CA HIS A 380 10.95 -9.40 8.60
C HIS A 380 12.30 -9.44 9.31
N PRO A 381 12.39 -10.06 10.50
CA PRO A 381 13.66 -10.24 11.19
C PRO A 381 14.70 -10.87 10.27
N GLN A 382 15.92 -10.34 10.27
CA GLN A 382 17.04 -10.79 9.43
C GLN A 382 16.89 -10.58 7.91
N SER A 383 15.85 -9.90 7.45
CA SER A 383 15.80 -9.39 6.07
C SER A 383 16.96 -8.42 5.78
N GLU A 384 17.26 -8.21 4.51
CA GLU A 384 18.28 -7.25 4.08
C GLU A 384 17.96 -5.84 4.62
N GLU A 385 16.70 -5.43 4.56
CA GLU A 385 16.24 -4.12 4.98
C GLU A 385 16.24 -3.96 6.50
N PHE A 386 15.93 -5.02 7.26
CA PHE A 386 16.14 -5.06 8.71
C PHE A 386 17.61 -4.80 9.05
N LEU A 387 18.54 -5.52 8.41
CA LEU A 387 19.97 -5.37 8.65
C LEU A 387 20.47 -4.00 8.22
N ALA A 388 19.96 -3.46 7.12
CA ALA A 388 20.27 -2.11 6.63
C ALA A 388 19.85 -1.05 7.66
N LEU A 389 18.63 -1.12 8.18
CA LEU A 389 18.16 -0.20 9.23
C LEU A 389 19.02 -0.31 10.49
N CYS A 390 19.15 -1.53 11.05
CA CYS A 390 19.89 -1.72 12.29
C CYS A 390 21.36 -1.28 12.18
N THR A 391 21.99 -1.49 11.01
CA THR A 391 23.39 -1.10 10.79
C THR A 391 23.55 0.42 10.66
N ALA A 392 22.54 1.12 10.13
CA ALA A 392 22.53 2.56 9.97
C ALA A 392 22.31 3.32 11.30
N LEU A 393 21.73 2.68 12.32
CA LEU A 393 21.53 3.29 13.62
C LEU A 393 22.87 3.60 14.33
N PRO A 394 22.93 4.66 15.16
CA PRO A 394 24.07 4.88 16.04
C PRO A 394 24.06 3.94 17.26
N VAL A 395 25.21 3.79 17.93
CA VAL A 395 25.29 3.13 19.25
C VAL A 395 24.60 4.03 20.28
N PRO A 396 23.79 3.51 21.23
CA PRO A 396 23.56 2.09 21.54
C PRO A 396 22.44 1.39 20.74
N TRP A 397 21.63 2.13 19.98
CA TRP A 397 20.45 1.59 19.28
C TRP A 397 20.78 0.53 18.24
N LYS A 398 21.92 0.65 17.54
CA LYS A 398 22.43 -0.40 16.64
C LYS A 398 22.56 -1.74 17.34
N THR A 399 23.21 -1.77 18.51
CA THR A 399 23.42 -2.98 19.29
C THR A 399 22.08 -3.55 19.75
N ALA A 400 21.17 -2.69 20.23
CA ALA A 400 19.83 -3.10 20.63
C ALA A 400 19.02 -3.69 19.45
N CYS A 401 19.08 -3.04 18.29
CA CYS A 401 18.39 -3.46 17.06
C CYS A 401 18.88 -4.82 16.56
N LEU A 402 20.20 -5.00 16.42
CA LEU A 402 20.81 -6.27 16.01
C LEU A 402 20.63 -7.39 17.04
N GLY A 403 20.46 -7.05 18.31
CA GLY A 403 20.19 -8.00 19.39
C GLY A 403 18.76 -8.55 19.40
N LYS A 404 17.83 -7.96 18.65
CA LYS A 404 16.47 -8.47 18.54
C LYS A 404 16.46 -9.77 17.75
N LYS A 405 16.11 -10.86 18.44
CA LYS A 405 15.71 -12.12 17.80
C LYS A 405 14.29 -11.96 17.26
N SER A 406 13.92 -12.73 16.23
CA SER A 406 12.52 -12.80 15.80
C SER A 406 11.66 -13.11 17.02
N LEU A 407 10.73 -12.22 17.38
CA LEU A 407 9.60 -12.60 18.21
C LEU A 407 8.79 -13.54 17.33
N GLN A 408 8.92 -14.85 17.58
CA GLN A 408 8.09 -15.88 16.94
C GLN A 408 6.68 -15.80 17.49
#